data_AF-A0A1P8JXF7-F1
#
_entry.id   AF-A0A1P8JXF7-F1
#
_cell.length_a   1.000
_cell.length_b   1.000
_cell.length_c   1.000
_cell.angle_alpha   90.00
_cell.angle_beta   90.00
_cell.angle_gamma   90.00
#
_symmetry.space_group_name_H-M   'P 1'
#
loop_
_entity.id
_entity.type
_entity.pdbx_description
1 polymer ?
#
loop_
_entity_poly.entity_id
_entity_poly.type
_entity_poly.pdbx_seq_one_letter_code
_entity_poly.pdbx_strand_id
1 'polypeptide(L)'
;MKTLAIHWAGLWAGAPGTYGAYENGILGPTTWEYRRPYYAVRSGSAIFANCNSQDVIDLDLTLMLSSGISPMYLPYVSEPNWLLPGFGTEDPVFAAGMNGSIKGYFNSTLASKPQFCVLMEGYRAWWTPNTNVTGDWLQFMRAWVDKFFSNPNYYKWNGRPVWGMLNCANFAQYTSGNDYAVAKAKIDALRDYSVAQGYGNPYFICLDNNTSSGQYLGCDAYSQYAATYNNASNSQYPYSTLVAPTQAKWTNDKNTNSALTGLPLKVVPHITTGWDFRPRIGSGSNAGGENNPASWIATPTTAEFMAHYGAASAFINAYPTACESGLSICYAWNEFSEGGWLCPTAGDNYGDRIRAIAAFHGLAGPPAARINMSLQALMLSA
;
A
#
# COMPACT_ATOMS: atom_id res chain seq x y z
N MET A 1 -13.53 -11.21 -6.86
CA MET A 1 -12.15 -10.68 -6.74
C MET A 1 -11.97 -10.16 -5.33
N LYS A 2 -10.86 -10.45 -4.65
CA LYS A 2 -10.47 -9.78 -3.40
C LYS A 2 -9.52 -8.64 -3.71
N THR A 3 -9.74 -7.44 -3.15
CA THR A 3 -8.89 -6.28 -3.41
C THR A 3 -8.09 -5.88 -2.18
N LEU A 4 -6.78 -5.80 -2.36
CA LEU A 4 -5.84 -5.26 -1.41
C LEU A 4 -5.69 -3.76 -1.64
N ALA A 5 -5.93 -2.94 -0.62
CA ALA A 5 -5.62 -1.52 -0.69
C ALA A 5 -4.35 -1.22 0.12
N ILE A 6 -3.41 -0.50 -0.49
CA ILE A 6 -2.17 -0.08 0.17
C ILE A 6 -2.49 1.04 1.16
N HIS A 7 -2.23 0.82 2.45
CA HIS A 7 -2.57 1.77 3.53
C HIS A 7 -1.30 2.25 4.24
N TRP A 8 -0.84 3.45 3.88
CA TRP A 8 0.30 4.09 4.51
C TRP A 8 -0.13 4.82 5.78
N ALA A 9 0.17 4.27 6.95
CA ALA A 9 0.11 5.08 8.16
C ALA A 9 1.22 6.10 8.21
N GLY A 10 1.02 7.12 9.02
CA GLY A 10 2.06 8.07 9.38
C GLY A 10 2.35 9.15 8.37
N LEU A 11 1.76 9.11 7.17
CA LEU A 11 1.82 10.22 6.23
C LEU A 11 1.17 11.47 6.84
N TRP A 12 0.18 11.28 7.72
CA TRP A 12 -0.60 12.35 8.33
C TRP A 12 -0.49 12.38 9.86
N ALA A 13 0.61 11.93 10.45
CA ALA A 13 0.73 11.82 11.90
C ALA A 13 1.96 12.55 12.47
N GLY A 14 1.80 13.07 13.69
CA GLY A 14 2.91 13.61 14.49
C GLY A 14 2.86 15.12 14.72
N ALA A 15 3.77 15.60 15.56
CA ALA A 15 3.92 17.02 15.88
C ALA A 15 4.45 17.81 14.66
N PRO A 16 4.28 19.14 14.61
CA PRO A 16 4.90 19.97 13.58
C PRO A 16 6.41 19.66 13.42
N GLY A 17 6.87 19.46 12.18
CA GLY A 17 8.27 19.10 11.87
C GLY A 17 8.57 17.59 11.84
N THR A 18 7.58 16.72 12.05
CA THR A 18 7.69 15.27 11.85
C THR A 18 7.32 14.86 10.42
N TYR A 19 7.70 13.66 9.99
CA TYR A 19 7.41 13.19 8.62
C TYR A 19 5.92 13.25 8.28
N GLY A 20 5.04 12.89 9.22
CA GLY A 20 3.60 12.98 8.98
C GLY A 20 2.96 14.35 9.17
N ALA A 21 3.69 15.34 9.69
CA ALA A 21 3.25 16.73 9.66
C ALA A 21 3.49 17.40 8.30
N TYR A 22 4.32 16.81 7.43
CA TYR A 22 4.54 17.35 6.08
C TYR A 22 3.27 17.36 5.25
N GLU A 23 2.44 16.30 5.31
CA GLU A 23 1.19 16.25 4.55
C GLU A 23 0.18 17.35 4.93
N ASN A 24 0.14 17.72 6.22
CA ASN A 24 -0.67 18.86 6.68
C ASN A 24 -0.23 20.17 6.02
N GLY A 25 1.08 20.35 5.79
CA GLY A 25 1.61 21.49 5.05
C GLY A 25 1.34 21.40 3.54
N ILE A 26 1.60 20.23 2.95
CA ILE A 26 1.48 19.95 1.52
C ILE A 26 0.05 20.19 1.01
N LEU A 27 -0.97 19.70 1.71
CA LEU A 27 -2.38 19.88 1.32
C LEU A 27 -3.09 21.04 2.04
N GLY A 28 -2.36 21.83 2.83
CA GLY A 28 -2.90 23.04 3.49
C GLY A 28 -3.60 24.02 2.54
N PRO A 29 -2.98 24.38 1.38
CA PRO A 29 -3.59 25.30 0.42
C PRO A 29 -5.01 24.91 -0.01
N THR A 30 -5.91 25.88 -0.11
CA THR A 30 -7.33 25.65 -0.46
C THR A 30 -7.54 25.04 -1.84
N THR A 31 -6.56 25.18 -2.75
CA THR A 31 -6.58 24.52 -4.07
C THR A 31 -6.62 22.98 -3.95
N TRP A 32 -6.18 22.43 -2.81
CA TRP A 32 -6.17 21.00 -2.52
C TRP A 32 -7.33 20.54 -1.62
N GLU A 33 -8.31 21.40 -1.35
CA GLU A 33 -9.42 21.09 -0.43
C GLU A 33 -10.20 19.84 -0.83
N TYR A 34 -10.33 19.54 -2.12
CA TYR A 34 -10.98 18.33 -2.62
C TYR A 34 -10.26 17.03 -2.19
N ARG A 35 -8.98 17.11 -1.81
CA ARG A 35 -8.20 15.99 -1.27
C ARG A 35 -8.26 15.88 0.24
N ARG A 36 -8.90 16.83 0.94
CA ARG A 36 -8.96 16.81 2.41
C ARG A 36 -9.64 15.52 2.88
N PRO A 37 -8.96 14.66 3.66
CA PRO A 37 -9.53 13.41 4.13
C PRO A 37 -10.65 13.68 5.14
N TYR A 38 -11.55 12.71 5.31
CA TYR A 38 -12.71 12.82 6.20
C TYR A 38 -12.35 13.15 7.67
N TYR A 39 -11.16 12.77 8.10
CA TYR A 39 -10.65 12.99 9.46
C TYR A 39 -9.84 14.29 9.61
N ALA A 40 -9.63 15.05 8.54
CA ALA A 40 -8.91 16.32 8.60
C ALA A 40 -9.83 17.50 8.90
N VAL A 41 -9.41 18.34 9.85
CA VAL A 41 -10.09 19.57 10.24
C VAL A 41 -9.36 20.77 9.61
N ARG A 42 -10.11 21.69 8.99
CA ARG A 42 -9.57 22.95 8.49
C ARG A 42 -9.73 24.05 9.54
N SER A 43 -8.66 24.82 9.77
CA SER A 43 -8.69 26.05 10.56
C SER A 43 -7.91 27.12 9.81
N GLY A 44 -8.64 28.07 9.21
CA GLY A 44 -8.06 29.05 8.29
C GLY A 44 -7.39 28.39 7.08
N SER A 45 -6.14 28.75 6.81
CA SER A 45 -5.32 28.17 5.73
C SER A 45 -4.69 26.82 6.08
N ALA A 46 -4.75 26.39 7.35
CA ALA A 46 -4.16 25.14 7.80
C ALA A 46 -5.16 23.99 7.79
N ILE A 47 -4.65 22.78 7.61
CA ILE A 47 -5.36 21.54 7.86
C ILE A 47 -4.64 20.77 8.96
N PHE A 48 -5.42 20.07 9.78
CA PHE A 48 -4.94 19.22 10.85
C PHE A 48 -5.55 17.86 10.69
N ALA A 49 -4.71 16.84 10.49
CA ALA A 49 -5.12 15.46 10.42
C ALA A 49 -4.18 14.60 11.28
N ASN A 50 -4.73 13.50 11.81
CA ASN A 50 -3.96 12.47 12.51
C ASN A 50 -4.46 11.07 12.11
N CYS A 51 -3.88 10.50 11.06
CA CYS A 51 -4.24 9.15 10.59
C CYS A 51 -3.84 8.03 11.56
N ASN A 52 -3.03 8.33 12.58
CA ASN A 52 -2.58 7.37 13.58
C ASN A 52 -3.43 7.38 14.86
N SER A 53 -4.45 8.24 14.95
CA SER A 53 -5.39 8.18 16.07
C SER A 53 -6.21 6.87 15.99
N GLN A 54 -6.47 6.24 17.13
CA GLN A 54 -7.16 4.95 17.18
C GLN A 54 -8.55 5.06 16.53
N ASP A 55 -9.29 6.13 16.77
CA ASP A 55 -10.61 6.36 16.17
C ASP A 55 -10.57 6.43 14.65
N VAL A 56 -9.52 7.03 14.06
CA VAL A 56 -9.36 7.10 12.60
C VAL A 56 -8.99 5.74 12.04
N ILE A 57 -8.12 4.99 12.73
CA ILE A 57 -7.77 3.64 12.32
C ILE A 57 -9.01 2.74 12.35
N ASP A 58 -9.77 2.73 13.45
CA ASP A 58 -10.97 1.92 13.60
C ASP A 58 -12.03 2.28 12.54
N LEU A 59 -12.17 3.56 12.21
CA LEU A 59 -13.06 4.00 11.14
C LEU A 59 -12.55 3.58 9.76
N ASP A 60 -11.25 3.68 9.47
CA ASP A 60 -10.66 3.15 8.23
C ASP A 60 -10.92 1.64 8.08
N LEU A 61 -10.74 0.85 9.14
CA LEU A 61 -11.06 -0.59 9.14
C LEU A 61 -12.53 -0.82 8.82
N THR A 62 -13.42 -0.05 9.44
CA THR A 62 -14.87 -0.14 9.23
C THR A 62 -15.24 0.19 7.78
N LEU A 63 -14.67 1.26 7.24
CA LEU A 63 -14.93 1.70 5.87
C LEU A 63 -14.46 0.67 4.86
N MET A 64 -13.22 0.18 5.00
CA MET A 64 -12.68 -0.87 4.12
C MET A 64 -13.56 -2.13 4.13
N LEU A 65 -13.94 -2.61 5.31
CA LEU A 65 -14.82 -3.77 5.46
C LEU A 65 -16.18 -3.56 4.81
N SER A 66 -16.82 -2.43 5.10
CA SER A 66 -18.15 -2.10 4.55
C SER A 66 -18.13 -1.99 3.02
N SER A 67 -16.96 -1.70 2.45
CA SER A 67 -16.74 -1.57 1.01
C SER A 67 -16.26 -2.84 0.32
N GLY A 68 -16.03 -3.93 1.07
CA GLY A 68 -15.50 -5.18 0.49
C GLY A 68 -14.00 -5.11 0.15
N ILE A 69 -13.28 -4.12 0.65
CA ILE A 69 -11.82 -4.01 0.54
C ILE A 69 -11.21 -4.81 1.69
N SER A 70 -10.63 -5.96 1.37
CA SER A 70 -9.88 -6.80 2.30
C SER A 70 -9.09 -7.84 1.49
N PRO A 71 -7.81 -8.11 1.84
CA PRO A 71 -7.11 -7.62 3.03
C PRO A 71 -6.54 -6.20 2.89
N MET A 72 -6.21 -5.57 4.03
CA MET A 72 -5.38 -4.37 4.05
C MET A 72 -3.95 -4.71 3.65
N TYR A 73 -3.30 -3.85 2.88
CA TYR A 73 -1.89 -4.00 2.59
C TYR A 73 -1.10 -2.96 3.36
N LEU A 74 -0.57 -3.35 4.52
CA LEU A 74 0.11 -2.47 5.46
C LEU A 74 1.60 -2.39 5.09
N PRO A 75 2.12 -1.25 4.65
CA PRO A 75 3.55 -1.02 4.57
C PRO A 75 4.13 -1.12 5.97
N TYR A 76 5.13 -1.99 6.17
CA TYR A 76 5.85 -2.03 7.43
C TYR A 76 7.23 -1.43 7.27
N VAL A 77 7.48 -0.43 8.10
CA VAL A 77 8.59 0.50 7.98
C VAL A 77 9.46 0.29 9.21
N SER A 78 10.14 -0.86 9.24
CA SER A 78 11.33 -1.14 10.04
C SER A 78 11.39 -0.47 11.43
N GLU A 79 10.56 -0.90 12.38
CA GLU A 79 10.83 -0.72 13.82
C GLU A 79 11.48 -1.98 14.40
N PRO A 80 12.82 -2.08 14.36
CA PRO A 80 13.54 -3.19 14.98
C PRO A 80 13.24 -3.34 16.46
N ASN A 81 13.08 -2.25 17.21
CA ASN A 81 12.87 -2.29 18.65
C ASN A 81 11.45 -2.75 19.02
N TRP A 82 10.44 -2.46 18.18
CA TRP A 82 9.09 -2.96 18.38
C TRP A 82 8.96 -4.47 18.15
N LEU A 83 9.74 -5.01 17.21
CA LEU A 83 9.77 -6.46 16.92
C LEU A 83 10.74 -7.21 17.84
N LEU A 84 11.88 -6.60 18.15
CA LEU A 84 12.98 -7.14 18.94
C LEU A 84 13.54 -6.05 19.87
N PRO A 85 13.05 -5.96 21.13
CA PRO A 85 13.52 -4.96 22.07
C PRO A 85 15.05 -4.95 22.23
N GLY A 86 15.65 -3.77 22.10
CA GLY A 86 17.11 -3.57 22.16
C GLY A 86 17.85 -3.79 20.84
N PHE A 87 17.14 -4.11 19.74
CA PHE A 87 17.73 -4.29 18.42
C PHE A 87 17.72 -2.97 17.62
N GLY A 88 18.90 -2.58 17.11
CA GLY A 88 19.09 -1.37 16.29
C GLY A 88 18.96 -0.05 17.05
N THR A 89 19.16 1.07 16.34
CA THR A 89 18.67 2.39 16.77
C THR A 89 17.44 2.74 15.93
N GLU A 90 16.57 3.64 16.36
CA GLU A 90 15.39 4.01 15.58
C GLU A 90 15.43 5.51 15.30
N ASP A 91 14.87 5.94 14.16
CA ASP A 91 14.36 7.30 14.06
C ASP A 91 13.00 7.31 14.78
N PRO A 92 12.93 7.82 16.02
CA PRO A 92 11.71 7.76 16.82
C PRO A 92 10.56 8.57 16.20
N VAL A 93 10.85 9.47 15.25
CA VAL A 93 9.87 10.34 14.60
C VAL A 93 9.32 9.69 13.34
N PHE A 94 10.20 9.16 12.49
CA PHE A 94 9.81 8.52 11.23
C PHE A 94 9.11 7.17 11.46
N ALA A 95 9.66 6.37 12.36
CA ALA A 95 9.18 5.02 12.62
C ALA A 95 7.83 5.03 13.35
N ALA A 96 7.68 5.88 14.38
CA ALA A 96 6.44 6.03 15.13
C ALA A 96 5.27 6.53 14.27
N GLY A 97 5.55 7.35 13.25
CA GLY A 97 4.58 7.73 12.23
C GLY A 97 4.20 6.53 11.37
N MET A 98 5.14 5.99 10.62
CA MET A 98 4.86 5.01 9.55
C MET A 98 4.29 3.68 10.04
N ASN A 99 4.58 3.27 11.28
CA ASN A 99 4.02 2.04 11.88
C ASN A 99 2.71 2.27 12.65
N GLY A 100 2.14 3.48 12.61
CA GLY A 100 0.91 3.79 13.33
C GLY A 100 -0.27 2.89 12.93
N SER A 101 -0.43 2.55 11.64
CA SER A 101 -1.54 1.73 11.15
C SER A 101 -1.41 0.31 11.64
N ILE A 102 -0.19 -0.25 11.64
CA ILE A 102 0.01 -1.63 12.09
C ILE A 102 -0.14 -1.76 13.61
N LYS A 103 0.32 -0.75 14.37
CA LYS A 103 0.13 -0.69 15.82
C LYS A 103 -1.33 -0.49 16.19
N GLY A 104 -2.00 0.49 15.57
CA GLY A 104 -3.41 0.74 15.81
C GLY A 104 -4.31 -0.38 15.29
N TYR A 105 -3.92 -1.07 14.20
CA TYR A 105 -4.58 -2.30 13.77
C TYR A 105 -4.51 -3.33 14.89
N PHE A 106 -3.34 -3.61 15.47
CA PHE A 106 -3.25 -4.59 16.56
C PHE A 106 -3.91 -4.16 17.86
N ASN A 107 -4.10 -2.86 18.09
CA ASN A 107 -4.84 -2.34 19.24
C ASN A 107 -6.36 -2.27 19.01
N SER A 108 -6.81 -2.33 17.76
CA SER A 108 -8.22 -2.19 17.41
C SER A 108 -9.06 -3.35 17.94
N THR A 109 -10.25 -3.06 18.47
CA THR A 109 -11.24 -4.11 18.74
C THR A 109 -11.79 -4.74 17.46
N LEU A 110 -11.58 -4.07 16.32
CA LEU A 110 -11.94 -4.54 14.98
C LEU A 110 -10.79 -5.29 14.28
N ALA A 111 -9.61 -5.42 14.90
CA ALA A 111 -8.44 -6.11 14.35
C ALA A 111 -8.72 -7.56 13.91
N SER A 112 -9.80 -8.15 14.41
CA SER A 112 -10.31 -9.47 14.02
C SER A 112 -11.06 -9.52 12.70
N LYS A 113 -11.38 -8.37 12.09
CA LYS A 113 -12.36 -8.29 11.01
C LYS A 113 -11.73 -8.16 9.62
N PRO A 114 -10.93 -7.12 9.27
CA PRO A 114 -10.24 -7.12 7.99
C PRO A 114 -8.96 -7.93 8.12
N GLN A 115 -8.76 -8.87 7.21
CA GLN A 115 -7.47 -9.54 7.11
C GLN A 115 -6.40 -8.52 6.69
N PHE A 116 -5.13 -8.78 6.95
CA PHE A 116 -4.04 -7.92 6.51
C PHE A 116 -2.89 -8.70 5.89
N CYS A 117 -2.15 -8.04 5.00
CA CYS A 117 -0.86 -8.46 4.47
C CYS A 117 0.15 -7.35 4.78
N VAL A 118 1.44 -7.69 4.78
CA VAL A 118 2.49 -6.67 4.92
C VAL A 118 3.23 -6.45 3.60
N LEU A 119 3.42 -5.17 3.26
CA LEU A 119 4.24 -4.68 2.16
C LEU A 119 5.60 -4.26 2.72
N MET A 120 6.68 -4.85 2.20
CA MET A 120 8.04 -4.44 2.53
C MET A 120 8.60 -3.55 1.41
N GLU A 121 9.32 -2.50 1.79
CA GLU A 121 10.09 -1.71 0.85
C GLU A 121 11.51 -2.25 0.76
N GLY A 122 11.97 -2.59 -0.45
CA GLY A 122 13.27 -3.20 -0.67
C GLY A 122 14.44 -2.35 -0.20
N TYR A 123 14.30 -1.02 -0.20
CA TYR A 123 15.32 -0.11 0.33
C TYR A 123 15.32 0.00 1.86
N ARG A 124 14.20 -0.34 2.52
CA ARG A 124 14.10 -0.35 3.99
C ARG A 124 14.56 -1.66 4.61
N ALA A 125 14.96 -2.63 3.79
CA ALA A 125 15.69 -3.82 4.25
C ALA A 125 17.06 -3.49 4.89
N TRP A 126 17.57 -2.27 4.75
CA TRP A 126 18.88 -1.85 5.28
C TRP A 126 18.84 -0.64 6.23
N TRP A 127 17.70 0.05 6.37
CA TRP A 127 17.60 1.26 7.19
C TRP A 127 17.43 0.98 8.70
N THR A 128 17.67 -0.26 9.14
CA THR A 128 18.07 -0.52 10.53
C THR A 128 19.42 0.17 10.77
N PRO A 129 19.47 1.28 11.52
CA PRO A 129 20.70 1.99 11.84
C PRO A 129 21.40 1.25 12.99
N ASN A 130 21.82 0.03 12.72
CA ASN A 130 23.09 -0.50 13.18
C ASN A 130 23.36 -1.78 12.40
N THR A 131 24.63 -1.97 12.08
CA THR A 131 25.29 -3.18 11.58
C THR A 131 25.34 -3.44 10.07
N ASN A 132 26.55 -3.21 9.55
CA ASN A 132 27.17 -4.18 8.66
C ASN A 132 26.95 -5.59 9.22
N VAL A 133 26.40 -6.50 8.40
CA VAL A 133 26.51 -7.99 8.41
C VAL A 133 25.15 -8.64 8.20
N THR A 134 25.10 -9.55 7.22
CA THR A 134 23.92 -10.30 6.75
C THR A 134 23.13 -11.07 7.82
N GLY A 135 23.71 -11.33 8.99
CA GLY A 135 23.07 -12.06 10.11
C GLY A 135 21.97 -11.28 10.80
N ASP A 136 22.16 -9.98 10.97
CA ASP A 136 21.24 -9.11 11.72
C ASP A 136 19.92 -8.89 10.97
N TRP A 137 20.01 -8.78 9.64
CA TRP A 137 18.82 -8.76 8.78
C TRP A 137 17.98 -10.04 8.91
N LEU A 138 18.61 -11.22 8.87
CA LEU A 138 17.87 -12.49 8.90
C LEU A 138 17.22 -12.70 10.27
N GLN A 139 17.91 -12.33 11.36
CA GLN A 139 17.34 -12.35 12.70
C GLN A 139 16.10 -11.46 12.82
N PHE A 140 16.22 -10.20 12.37
CA PHE A 140 15.10 -9.26 12.35
C PHE A 140 13.92 -9.77 11.52
N MET A 141 14.19 -10.27 10.32
CA MET A 141 13.13 -10.76 9.44
C MET A 141 12.47 -12.05 9.94
N ARG A 142 13.17 -12.88 10.73
CA ARG A 142 12.53 -14.02 11.41
C ARG A 142 11.55 -13.54 12.48
N ALA A 143 11.94 -12.57 13.30
CA ALA A 143 11.04 -11.98 14.30
C ALA A 143 9.84 -11.28 13.65
N TRP A 144 10.06 -10.63 12.52
CA TRP A 144 9.00 -10.09 11.67
C TRP A 144 8.05 -11.21 11.20
N VAL A 145 8.58 -12.31 10.65
CA VAL A 145 7.79 -13.46 10.19
C VAL A 145 6.97 -14.03 11.34
N ASP A 146 7.57 -14.24 12.50
CA ASP A 146 6.88 -14.74 13.69
C ASP A 146 5.77 -13.80 14.15
N LYS A 147 6.02 -12.49 14.21
CA LYS A 147 5.02 -11.50 14.63
C LYS A 147 3.80 -11.50 13.72
N PHE A 148 4.01 -11.52 12.41
CA PHE A 148 2.93 -11.33 11.45
C PHE A 148 2.27 -12.63 11.02
N PHE A 149 3.03 -13.66 10.67
CA PHE A 149 2.44 -14.89 10.12
C PHE A 149 1.79 -15.80 11.17
N SER A 150 2.14 -15.61 12.46
CA SER A 150 1.41 -16.23 13.58
C SER A 150 0.06 -15.56 13.85
N ASN A 151 -0.17 -14.34 13.34
CA ASN A 151 -1.44 -13.66 13.58
C ASN A 151 -2.58 -14.35 12.80
N PRO A 152 -3.67 -14.75 13.46
CA PRO A 152 -4.77 -15.48 12.82
C PRO A 152 -5.48 -14.67 11.72
N ASN A 153 -5.38 -13.34 11.74
CA ASN A 153 -5.97 -12.46 10.73
C ASN A 153 -4.99 -12.10 9.60
N TYR A 154 -3.76 -12.60 9.65
CA TYR A 154 -2.85 -12.48 8.51
C TYR A 154 -3.43 -13.21 7.32
N TYR A 155 -3.53 -12.54 6.18
CA TYR A 155 -4.13 -13.12 4.99
C TYR A 155 -3.26 -14.23 4.41
N LYS A 156 -3.87 -15.39 4.22
CA LYS A 156 -3.23 -16.55 3.57
C LYS A 156 -4.02 -16.92 2.32
N TRP A 157 -3.34 -17.02 1.18
CA TRP A 157 -3.89 -17.62 -0.03
C TRP A 157 -3.48 -19.09 -0.07
N ASN A 158 -4.44 -20.02 -0.06
CA ASN A 158 -4.17 -21.47 -0.03
C ASN A 158 -3.16 -21.89 1.07
N GLY A 159 -3.32 -21.34 2.27
CA GLY A 159 -2.42 -21.59 3.40
C GLY A 159 -1.06 -20.89 3.31
N ARG A 160 -0.78 -20.16 2.23
CA ARG A 160 0.46 -19.39 2.01
C ARG A 160 0.29 -17.95 2.51
N PRO A 161 1.05 -17.49 3.52
CA PRO A 161 1.05 -16.07 3.92
C PRO A 161 1.35 -15.17 2.73
N VAL A 162 0.46 -14.24 2.38
CA VAL A 162 0.71 -13.30 1.28
C VAL A 162 1.63 -12.19 1.75
N TRP A 163 2.74 -11.99 1.06
CA TRP A 163 3.71 -10.94 1.33
C TRP A 163 4.05 -10.29 0.00
N GLY A 164 4.22 -8.97 -0.05
CA GLY A 164 4.93 -8.43 -1.20
C GLY A 164 5.93 -7.36 -0.89
N MET A 165 6.63 -7.02 -1.96
CA MET A 165 7.86 -6.26 -1.92
C MET A 165 7.81 -5.21 -3.01
N LEU A 166 7.85 -3.96 -2.58
CA LEU A 166 8.07 -2.80 -3.43
C LEU A 166 9.58 -2.63 -3.64
N ASN A 167 10.00 -2.27 -4.84
CA ASN A 167 11.39 -1.99 -5.21
C ASN A 167 12.31 -3.21 -4.98
N CYS A 168 12.01 -4.31 -5.67
CA CYS A 168 12.77 -5.56 -5.58
C CYS A 168 14.24 -5.37 -6.00
N ALA A 169 14.52 -4.49 -6.97
CA ALA A 169 15.88 -4.13 -7.35
C ALA A 169 16.66 -3.53 -6.16
N ASN A 170 16.03 -2.62 -5.40
CA ASN A 170 16.64 -2.04 -4.20
C ASN A 170 16.88 -3.10 -3.14
N PHE A 171 15.98 -4.07 -2.95
CA PHE A 171 16.24 -5.19 -2.05
C PHE A 171 17.58 -5.88 -2.40
N ALA A 172 17.76 -6.28 -3.65
CA ALA A 172 19.01 -6.91 -4.10
C ALA A 172 20.23 -5.99 -3.96
N GLN A 173 20.07 -4.71 -4.30
CA GLN A 173 21.12 -3.70 -4.16
C GLN A 173 21.58 -3.59 -2.70
N TYR A 174 20.65 -3.37 -1.78
CA TYR A 174 20.98 -3.08 -0.40
C TYR A 174 21.39 -4.34 0.34
N THR A 175 20.67 -5.46 0.22
CA THR A 175 21.01 -6.66 1.01
C THR A 175 22.25 -7.40 0.50
N SER A 176 22.63 -7.19 -0.76
CA SER A 176 23.56 -8.07 -1.47
C SER A 176 24.44 -7.39 -2.52
N GLY A 177 24.46 -6.06 -2.61
CA GLY A 177 25.29 -5.35 -3.60
C GLY A 177 24.91 -5.65 -5.06
N ASN A 178 23.63 -5.92 -5.33
CA ASN A 178 23.08 -6.41 -6.61
C ASN A 178 23.41 -7.87 -6.96
N ASP A 179 24.02 -8.65 -6.07
CA ASP A 179 24.10 -10.10 -6.24
C ASP A 179 22.72 -10.73 -5.98
N TYR A 180 22.01 -11.04 -7.07
CA TYR A 180 20.69 -11.64 -7.00
C TYR A 180 20.69 -13.07 -6.47
N ALA A 181 21.78 -13.83 -6.60
CA ALA A 181 21.85 -15.17 -6.01
C ALA A 181 21.90 -15.07 -4.47
N VAL A 182 22.70 -14.15 -3.95
CA VAL A 182 22.77 -13.88 -2.50
C VAL A 182 21.46 -13.27 -1.99
N ALA A 183 20.85 -12.34 -2.73
CA ALA A 183 19.56 -11.77 -2.37
C ALA A 183 18.43 -12.80 -2.38
N LYS A 184 18.40 -13.69 -3.39
CA LYS A 184 17.44 -14.80 -3.43
C LYS A 184 17.63 -15.77 -2.28
N ALA A 185 18.87 -16.14 -1.94
CA ALA A 185 19.16 -17.04 -0.82
C ALA A 185 18.61 -16.51 0.52
N LYS A 186 18.54 -15.18 0.69
CA LYS A 186 17.90 -14.54 1.85
C LYS A 186 16.37 -14.72 1.86
N ILE A 187 15.71 -14.57 0.71
CA ILE A 187 14.27 -14.83 0.57
C ILE A 187 13.97 -16.31 0.79
N ASP A 188 14.77 -17.20 0.21
CA ASP A 188 14.64 -18.65 0.39
C ASP A 188 14.79 -19.03 1.87
N ALA A 189 15.77 -18.48 2.58
CA ALA A 189 15.95 -18.71 4.02
C ALA A 189 14.72 -18.29 4.85
N LEU A 190 13.99 -17.24 4.43
CA LEU A 190 12.74 -16.83 5.08
C LEU A 190 11.56 -17.75 4.73
N ARG A 191 11.49 -18.25 3.49
CA ARG A 191 10.52 -19.28 3.11
C ARG A 191 10.72 -20.54 3.93
N ASP A 192 11.95 -21.03 4.02
CA ASP A 192 12.32 -22.22 4.79
C ASP A 192 11.99 -22.04 6.28
N TYR A 193 12.32 -20.87 6.85
CA TYR A 193 11.95 -20.54 8.23
C TYR A 193 10.43 -20.55 8.44
N SER A 194 9.67 -19.89 7.56
CA SER A 194 8.20 -19.82 7.64
C SER A 194 7.56 -21.21 7.57
N VAL A 195 8.08 -22.10 6.70
CA VAL A 195 7.63 -23.50 6.63
C VAL A 195 7.98 -24.25 7.90
N ALA A 196 9.20 -24.10 8.42
CA ALA A 196 9.64 -24.77 9.65
C ALA A 196 8.84 -24.36 10.90
N GLN A 197 8.37 -23.10 10.97
CA GLN A 197 7.48 -22.62 12.02
C GLN A 197 6.01 -23.05 11.82
N GLY A 198 5.67 -23.72 10.71
CA GLY A 198 4.31 -24.16 10.41
C GLY A 198 3.40 -23.07 9.85
N TYR A 199 3.94 -21.90 9.47
CA TYR A 199 3.13 -20.82 8.90
C TYR A 199 2.77 -21.04 7.42
N GLY A 200 3.51 -21.91 6.73
CA GLY A 200 3.39 -22.21 5.31
C GLY A 200 4.45 -21.50 4.46
N ASN A 201 4.62 -21.92 3.20
CA ASN A 201 5.51 -21.24 2.25
C ASN A 201 4.86 -19.94 1.76
N PRO A 202 5.39 -18.74 2.06
CA PRO A 202 4.74 -17.48 1.72
C PRO A 202 4.52 -17.29 0.22
N TYR A 203 3.50 -16.52 -0.17
CA TYR A 203 3.24 -16.11 -1.55
C TYR A 203 3.78 -14.70 -1.76
N PHE A 204 4.94 -14.59 -2.39
CA PHE A 204 5.67 -13.34 -2.59
C PHE A 204 5.22 -12.62 -3.85
N ILE A 205 4.73 -11.39 -3.71
CA ILE A 205 4.29 -10.52 -4.80
C ILE A 205 5.33 -9.41 -5.02
N CYS A 206 5.86 -9.31 -6.23
CA CYS A 206 6.71 -8.21 -6.68
C CYS A 206 5.83 -7.02 -7.10
N LEU A 207 6.01 -5.84 -6.52
CA LEU A 207 5.26 -4.61 -6.84
C LEU A 207 6.12 -3.60 -7.60
N ASP A 208 6.64 -3.99 -8.76
CA ASP A 208 7.56 -3.17 -9.55
C ASP A 208 7.03 -2.89 -10.97
N ASN A 209 7.50 -1.79 -11.57
CA ASN A 209 7.16 -1.46 -12.96
C ASN A 209 7.73 -2.49 -13.97
N ASN A 210 8.80 -3.19 -13.60
CA ASN A 210 9.38 -4.28 -14.38
C ASN A 210 9.34 -5.59 -13.56
N THR A 211 9.34 -6.73 -14.24
CA THR A 211 9.27 -8.04 -13.56
C THR A 211 10.63 -8.67 -13.31
N SER A 212 11.70 -8.17 -13.92
CA SER A 212 13.02 -8.82 -13.94
C SER A 212 13.59 -9.05 -12.54
N SER A 213 13.60 -8.02 -11.68
CA SER A 213 14.14 -8.15 -10.32
C SER A 213 13.34 -9.15 -9.48
N GLY A 214 12.01 -9.13 -9.58
CA GLY A 214 11.15 -10.10 -8.89
C GLY A 214 11.39 -11.53 -9.35
N GLN A 215 11.66 -11.75 -10.65
CA GLN A 215 12.02 -13.07 -11.17
C GLN A 215 13.30 -13.57 -10.52
N TYR A 216 14.38 -12.78 -10.56
CA TYR A 216 15.68 -13.15 -9.95
C TYR A 216 15.61 -13.41 -8.45
N LEU A 217 14.67 -12.77 -7.74
CA LEU A 217 14.42 -13.01 -6.32
C LEU A 217 13.46 -14.19 -6.04
N GLY A 218 12.89 -14.82 -7.06
CA GLY A 218 11.95 -15.93 -6.90
C GLY A 218 10.58 -15.50 -6.34
N CYS A 219 10.07 -14.34 -6.76
CA CYS A 219 8.70 -13.92 -6.47
C CYS A 219 7.69 -14.84 -7.18
N ASP A 220 6.58 -15.13 -6.51
CA ASP A 220 5.52 -16.00 -7.03
C ASP A 220 4.62 -15.26 -8.04
N ALA A 221 4.39 -13.96 -7.83
CA ALA A 221 3.54 -13.14 -8.70
C ALA A 221 4.03 -11.70 -8.85
N TYR A 222 3.48 -11.02 -9.85
CA TYR A 222 3.87 -9.68 -10.26
C TYR A 222 2.67 -8.75 -10.30
N SER A 223 2.89 -7.55 -9.80
CA SER A 223 1.96 -6.42 -9.78
C SER A 223 2.79 -5.15 -9.99
N GLN A 224 2.16 -4.01 -9.76
CA GLN A 224 2.77 -2.70 -9.80
C GLN A 224 2.35 -1.95 -8.53
N TYR A 225 3.26 -1.15 -7.97
CA TYR A 225 2.94 -0.31 -6.82
C TYR A 225 2.08 0.88 -7.20
N ALA A 226 2.52 1.70 -8.16
CA ALA A 226 1.77 2.86 -8.64
C ALA A 226 1.93 3.01 -10.16
N ALA A 227 0.84 3.36 -10.84
CA ALA A 227 0.88 3.75 -12.25
C ALA A 227 1.24 5.23 -12.36
N THR A 228 2.35 5.53 -13.03
CA THR A 228 2.86 6.88 -13.19
C THR A 228 2.86 7.28 -14.65
N TYR A 229 2.60 8.57 -14.93
CA TYR A 229 2.78 9.14 -16.25
C TYR A 229 3.51 10.47 -16.14
N ASN A 230 4.56 10.63 -16.94
CA ASN A 230 5.25 11.90 -17.07
C ASN A 230 5.89 12.01 -18.46
N ASN A 231 5.56 13.07 -19.19
CA ASN A 231 6.22 13.44 -20.44
C ASN A 231 6.84 14.84 -20.40
N ALA A 232 7.02 15.41 -19.20
CA ALA A 232 7.54 16.75 -18.94
C ALA A 232 6.80 17.91 -19.63
N SER A 233 5.56 17.69 -20.11
CA SER A 233 4.74 18.76 -20.73
C SER A 233 4.08 19.71 -19.73
N ASN A 234 4.24 19.47 -18.42
CA ASN A 234 3.60 20.23 -17.35
C ASN A 234 2.08 20.47 -17.59
N SER A 235 1.38 19.43 -18.05
CA SER A 235 -0.03 19.50 -18.43
C SER A 235 -0.87 18.43 -17.73
N GLN A 236 -2.18 18.67 -17.64
CA GLN A 236 -3.15 17.67 -17.19
C GLN A 236 -3.49 16.68 -18.30
N TYR A 237 -3.56 15.40 -17.96
CA TYR A 237 -4.01 14.32 -18.84
C TYR A 237 -5.23 13.61 -18.24
N PRO A 238 -6.08 12.98 -19.07
CA PRO A 238 -7.23 12.23 -18.59
C PRO A 238 -6.80 10.97 -17.82
N TYR A 239 -7.66 10.48 -16.93
CA TYR A 239 -7.41 9.25 -16.15
C TYR A 239 -7.10 8.02 -17.02
N SER A 240 -7.69 7.96 -18.22
CA SER A 240 -7.43 6.91 -19.21
C SER A 240 -5.95 6.77 -19.60
N THR A 241 -5.16 7.84 -19.47
CA THR A 241 -3.70 7.82 -19.69
C THR A 241 -2.96 6.90 -18.72
N LEU A 242 -3.49 6.66 -17.50
CA LEU A 242 -2.95 5.62 -16.59
C LEU A 242 -3.59 4.25 -16.82
N VAL A 243 -4.89 4.22 -17.10
CA VAL A 243 -5.65 2.96 -17.21
C VAL A 243 -5.12 2.08 -18.35
N ALA A 244 -4.93 2.65 -19.54
CA ALA A 244 -4.50 1.89 -20.71
C ALA A 244 -3.14 1.19 -20.50
N PRO A 245 -2.05 1.87 -20.09
CA PRO A 245 -0.78 1.19 -19.84
C PRO A 245 -0.85 0.22 -18.65
N THR A 246 -1.67 0.51 -17.62
CA THR A 246 -1.87 -0.41 -16.49
C THR A 246 -2.48 -1.74 -16.96
N GLN A 247 -3.53 -1.69 -17.78
CA GLN A 247 -4.17 -2.89 -18.33
C GLN A 247 -3.28 -3.64 -19.32
N ALA A 248 -2.53 -2.89 -20.15
CA ALA A 248 -1.53 -3.46 -21.05
C ALA A 248 -0.45 -4.22 -20.27
N LYS A 249 -0.01 -3.70 -19.11
CA LYS A 249 0.95 -4.38 -18.25
C LYS A 249 0.43 -5.74 -17.76
N TRP A 250 -0.83 -5.83 -17.31
CA TRP A 250 -1.39 -7.13 -16.88
C TRP A 250 -1.29 -8.17 -18.02
N THR A 251 -1.61 -7.74 -19.25
CA THR A 251 -1.55 -8.60 -20.44
C THR A 251 -0.11 -8.98 -20.80
N ASN A 252 0.82 -8.03 -20.73
CA ASN A 252 2.24 -8.26 -21.02
C ASN A 252 2.85 -9.21 -19.99
N ASP A 253 2.60 -8.99 -18.70
CA ASP A 253 3.13 -9.83 -17.63
C ASP A 253 2.63 -11.28 -17.78
N LYS A 254 1.31 -11.51 -17.98
CA LYS A 254 0.80 -12.89 -18.13
C LYS A 254 1.31 -13.62 -19.38
N ASN A 255 1.72 -12.87 -20.41
CA ASN A 255 2.27 -13.42 -21.65
C ASN A 255 3.80 -13.57 -21.59
N THR A 256 4.43 -13.06 -20.54
CA THR A 256 5.87 -13.19 -20.32
C THR A 256 6.15 -14.53 -19.66
N ASN A 257 7.15 -15.25 -20.17
CA ASN A 257 7.70 -16.40 -19.47
C ASN A 257 8.87 -15.96 -18.59
N SER A 258 8.95 -16.54 -17.39
CA SER A 258 10.07 -16.33 -16.48
C SER A 258 11.38 -16.76 -17.14
N ALA A 259 12.39 -15.89 -17.09
CA ALA A 259 13.73 -16.20 -17.56
C ALA A 259 14.41 -17.32 -16.74
N LEU A 260 13.91 -17.63 -15.54
CA LEU A 260 14.49 -18.63 -14.65
C LEU A 260 13.78 -19.98 -14.71
N THR A 261 12.45 -19.98 -14.83
CA THR A 261 11.67 -21.23 -14.83
C THR A 261 11.16 -21.62 -16.21
N GLY A 262 11.17 -20.70 -17.18
CA GLY A 262 10.54 -20.89 -18.49
C GLY A 262 9.01 -20.90 -18.44
N LEU A 263 8.39 -20.78 -17.26
CA LEU A 263 6.94 -20.81 -17.07
C LEU A 263 6.32 -19.41 -17.16
N PRO A 264 5.04 -19.28 -17.57
CA PRO A 264 4.34 -18.00 -17.58
C PRO A 264 4.31 -17.32 -16.21
N LEU A 265 4.50 -16.01 -16.17
CA LEU A 265 4.42 -15.24 -14.92
C LEU A 265 2.97 -15.22 -14.38
N LYS A 266 2.85 -15.20 -13.05
CA LYS A 266 1.57 -14.99 -12.36
C LYS A 266 1.33 -13.50 -12.12
N VAL A 267 0.10 -13.06 -12.26
CA VAL A 267 -0.27 -11.64 -12.22
C VAL A 267 -1.27 -11.41 -11.10
N VAL A 268 -1.01 -10.36 -10.31
CA VAL A 268 -1.99 -9.74 -9.41
C VAL A 268 -2.31 -8.37 -9.99
N PRO A 269 -3.48 -8.17 -10.65
CA PRO A 269 -3.77 -6.92 -11.32
C PRO A 269 -3.72 -5.71 -10.38
N HIS A 270 -2.93 -4.70 -10.76
CA HIS A 270 -2.87 -3.40 -10.11
C HIS A 270 -4.00 -2.48 -10.61
N ILE A 271 -4.74 -1.86 -9.71
CA ILE A 271 -5.81 -0.90 -9.95
C ILE A 271 -5.32 0.50 -9.53
N THR A 272 -5.14 1.40 -10.48
CA THR A 272 -4.73 2.79 -10.20
C THR A 272 -5.90 3.65 -9.72
N THR A 273 -5.67 4.62 -8.82
CA THR A 273 -6.67 5.62 -8.41
C THR A 273 -6.35 7.04 -8.86
N GLY A 274 -5.19 7.26 -9.48
CA GLY A 274 -4.74 8.58 -9.93
C GLY A 274 -3.23 8.76 -9.79
N TRP A 275 -2.73 9.90 -10.29
CA TRP A 275 -1.32 10.31 -10.17
C TRP A 275 -1.21 11.83 -10.40
N ASP A 276 -1.18 12.61 -9.34
CA ASP A 276 -1.08 14.07 -9.37
C ASP A 276 -0.30 14.55 -8.14
N PHE A 277 1.02 14.56 -8.31
CA PHE A 277 2.03 14.91 -7.32
C PHE A 277 2.23 16.43 -7.16
N ARG A 278 1.45 17.27 -7.87
CA ARG A 278 1.56 18.74 -7.79
C ARG A 278 1.58 19.31 -6.38
N PRO A 279 0.85 18.75 -5.38
CA PRO A 279 0.98 19.25 -4.02
C PRO A 279 2.40 19.17 -3.44
N ARG A 280 3.20 18.19 -3.88
CA ARG A 280 4.58 17.98 -3.41
C ARG A 280 5.61 18.90 -4.09
N ILE A 281 5.26 19.55 -5.20
CA ILE A 281 6.19 20.43 -5.92
C ILE A 281 6.50 21.67 -5.09
N GLY A 282 7.78 21.87 -4.77
CA GLY A 282 8.23 23.03 -3.98
C GLY A 282 7.79 23.01 -2.51
N SER A 283 7.37 21.85 -1.99
CA SER A 283 6.86 21.71 -0.63
C SER A 283 7.96 21.50 0.44
N GLY A 284 9.17 21.11 0.04
CA GLY A 284 10.26 20.72 0.94
C GLY A 284 10.09 19.33 1.57
N SER A 285 9.18 18.53 1.03
CA SER A 285 8.95 17.13 1.34
C SER A 285 10.13 16.23 0.97
N ASN A 286 10.65 15.52 1.96
CA ASN A 286 11.63 14.46 1.74
C ASN A 286 11.03 13.19 1.10
N ALA A 287 9.72 13.16 0.80
CA ALA A 287 9.03 12.00 0.22
C ALA A 287 9.21 11.85 -1.31
N GLY A 288 10.06 12.67 -1.94
CA GLY A 288 10.39 12.59 -3.37
C GLY A 288 9.37 13.25 -4.29
N GLY A 289 9.76 13.47 -5.56
CA GLY A 289 8.91 14.05 -6.61
C GLY A 289 8.91 15.58 -6.71
N GLU A 290 9.65 16.28 -5.82
CA GLU A 290 9.60 17.74 -5.67
C GLU A 290 10.12 18.55 -6.86
N ASN A 291 11.03 17.97 -7.65
CA ASN A 291 11.83 18.69 -8.64
C ASN A 291 11.44 18.40 -10.10
N ASN A 292 10.30 17.75 -10.34
CA ASN A 292 9.87 17.41 -11.70
C ASN A 292 8.66 18.26 -12.10
N PRO A 293 8.72 19.11 -13.14
CA PRO A 293 7.54 19.69 -13.77
C PRO A 293 6.81 18.58 -14.53
N ALA A 294 6.27 17.64 -13.77
CA ALA A 294 5.69 16.44 -14.32
C ALA A 294 4.23 16.68 -14.71
N SER A 295 3.85 16.03 -15.80
CA SER A 295 2.43 15.94 -16.17
C SER A 295 1.65 15.25 -15.06
N TRP A 296 0.40 15.65 -14.87
CA TRP A 296 -0.47 15.06 -13.86
C TRP A 296 -1.73 14.52 -14.47
N ILE A 297 -2.36 13.61 -13.75
CA ILE A 297 -3.56 12.91 -14.18
C ILE A 297 -4.75 13.51 -13.44
N ALA A 298 -5.82 13.81 -14.19
CA ALA A 298 -7.08 14.21 -13.58
C ALA A 298 -7.57 13.14 -12.60
N THR A 299 -8.06 13.55 -11.43
CA THR A 299 -8.72 12.64 -10.49
C THR A 299 -9.88 11.95 -11.20
N PRO A 300 -9.97 10.61 -11.16
CA PRO A 300 -11.02 9.90 -11.86
C PRO A 300 -12.39 10.23 -11.29
N THR A 301 -13.40 10.29 -12.16
CA THR A 301 -14.78 10.15 -11.72
C THR A 301 -15.03 8.75 -11.15
N THR A 302 -16.04 8.60 -10.31
CA THR A 302 -16.46 7.28 -9.80
C THR A 302 -16.73 6.29 -10.92
N ALA A 303 -17.33 6.73 -12.03
CA ALA A 303 -17.61 5.88 -13.18
C ALA A 303 -16.34 5.40 -13.89
N GLU A 304 -15.36 6.29 -14.12
CA GLU A 304 -14.07 5.92 -14.73
C GLU A 304 -13.29 4.95 -13.84
N PHE A 305 -13.24 5.22 -12.53
CA PHE A 305 -12.60 4.32 -11.58
C PHE A 305 -13.27 2.95 -11.57
N MET A 306 -14.61 2.89 -11.52
CA MET A 306 -15.34 1.62 -11.50
C MET A 306 -15.24 0.85 -12.82
N ALA A 307 -15.10 1.53 -13.96
CA ALA A 307 -14.79 0.87 -15.23
C ALA A 307 -13.43 0.16 -15.17
N HIS A 308 -12.40 0.82 -14.60
CA HIS A 308 -11.08 0.21 -14.41
C HIS A 308 -11.11 -0.93 -13.39
N TYR A 309 -11.82 -0.75 -12.27
CA TYR A 309 -12.02 -1.77 -11.24
C TYR A 309 -12.72 -3.03 -11.80
N GLY A 310 -13.79 -2.84 -12.56
CA GLY A 310 -14.52 -3.92 -13.24
C GLY A 310 -13.64 -4.65 -14.27
N ALA A 311 -12.80 -3.92 -15.00
CA ALA A 311 -11.86 -4.52 -15.95
C ALA A 311 -10.82 -5.42 -15.25
N ALA A 312 -10.33 -5.06 -14.05
CA ALA A 312 -9.46 -5.92 -13.27
C ALA A 312 -10.18 -7.22 -12.86
N SER A 313 -11.43 -7.12 -12.39
CA SER A 313 -12.23 -8.31 -12.06
C SER A 313 -12.48 -9.20 -13.28
N ALA A 314 -12.78 -8.60 -14.44
CA ALA A 314 -12.99 -9.34 -15.68
C ALA A 314 -11.69 -10.04 -16.13
N PHE A 315 -10.54 -9.38 -16.01
CA PHE A 315 -9.23 -9.96 -16.33
C PHE A 315 -8.91 -11.17 -15.46
N ILE A 316 -9.14 -11.09 -14.15
CA ILE A 316 -8.95 -12.22 -13.23
C ILE A 316 -9.82 -13.41 -13.63
N ASN A 317 -11.10 -13.15 -13.94
CA ASN A 317 -12.04 -14.19 -14.33
C ASN A 317 -11.69 -14.82 -15.69
N ALA A 318 -11.16 -14.03 -16.63
CA ALA A 318 -10.77 -14.50 -17.96
C ALA A 318 -9.45 -15.32 -17.95
N TYR A 319 -8.56 -15.06 -16.98
CA TYR A 319 -7.24 -15.68 -16.91
C TYR A 319 -6.96 -16.30 -15.53
N PRO A 320 -7.77 -17.26 -15.06
CA PRO A 320 -7.65 -17.80 -13.69
C PRO A 320 -6.31 -18.50 -13.44
N THR A 321 -5.67 -19.07 -14.45
CA THR A 321 -4.34 -19.69 -14.31
C THR A 321 -3.22 -18.66 -14.16
N ALA A 322 -3.35 -17.49 -14.80
CA ALA A 322 -2.39 -16.39 -14.65
C ALA A 322 -2.65 -15.59 -13.38
N CYS A 323 -3.92 -15.41 -13.01
CA CYS A 323 -4.38 -14.71 -11.82
C CYS A 323 -4.81 -15.69 -10.72
N GLU A 324 -3.98 -16.69 -10.45
CA GLU A 324 -4.31 -17.84 -9.59
C GLU A 324 -4.72 -17.46 -8.15
N SER A 325 -4.26 -16.30 -7.68
CA SER A 325 -4.59 -15.80 -6.36
C SER A 325 -6.01 -15.22 -6.26
N GLY A 326 -6.61 -14.84 -7.40
CA GLY A 326 -7.87 -14.10 -7.46
C GLY A 326 -7.81 -12.69 -6.82
N LEU A 327 -6.60 -12.24 -6.48
CA LEU A 327 -6.33 -10.96 -5.84
C LEU A 327 -6.17 -9.84 -6.87
N SER A 328 -6.50 -8.62 -6.46
CA SER A 328 -6.04 -7.38 -7.08
C SER A 328 -5.39 -6.49 -6.02
N ILE A 329 -4.49 -5.59 -6.43
CA ILE A 329 -3.91 -4.57 -5.57
C ILE A 329 -4.38 -3.20 -6.06
N CYS A 330 -4.80 -2.32 -5.17
CA CYS A 330 -5.23 -0.98 -5.47
C CYS A 330 -4.28 0.04 -4.83
N TYR A 331 -3.75 0.92 -5.67
CA TYR A 331 -2.97 2.08 -5.27
C TYR A 331 -3.88 3.30 -5.24
N ALA A 332 -4.15 3.89 -4.08
CA ALA A 332 -3.89 3.40 -2.72
C ALA A 332 -5.09 3.72 -1.83
N TRP A 333 -5.07 3.34 -0.55
CA TRP A 333 -6.04 3.86 0.40
C TRP A 333 -5.85 5.36 0.61
N ASN A 334 -4.64 5.82 0.92
CA ASN A 334 -4.42 7.15 1.51
C ASN A 334 -3.16 7.90 1.03
N GLU A 335 -2.72 7.72 -0.22
CA GLU A 335 -1.62 8.49 -0.85
C GLU A 335 -2.14 9.83 -1.42
N PHE A 336 -2.71 10.67 -0.57
CA PHE A 336 -3.44 11.87 -1.00
C PHE A 336 -2.56 12.88 -1.74
N SER A 337 -1.34 13.15 -1.27
CA SER A 337 -0.45 14.11 -1.95
C SER A 337 0.14 13.60 -3.25
N GLU A 338 0.23 12.28 -3.46
CA GLU A 338 0.68 11.68 -4.73
C GLU A 338 -0.42 11.62 -5.78
N GLY A 339 -1.69 11.72 -5.37
CA GLY A 339 -2.81 11.58 -6.29
C GLY A 339 -3.56 10.24 -6.20
N GLY A 340 -3.17 9.36 -5.28
CA GLY A 340 -3.65 7.98 -5.20
C GLY A 340 -4.43 7.69 -3.92
N TRP A 341 -5.76 7.82 -3.91
CA TRP A 341 -6.55 7.52 -2.72
C TRP A 341 -7.90 6.89 -3.04
N LEU A 342 -8.32 5.96 -2.18
CA LEU A 342 -9.71 5.47 -2.03
C LEU A 342 -10.35 6.01 -0.76
N CYS A 343 -9.54 6.35 0.24
CA CYS A 343 -9.98 6.88 1.52
C CYS A 343 -10.88 8.10 1.26
N PRO A 344 -12.05 8.20 1.92
CA PRO A 344 -12.99 9.29 1.70
C PRO A 344 -12.37 10.68 1.83
N THR A 345 -12.61 11.53 0.82
CA THR A 345 -12.22 12.95 0.81
C THR A 345 -13.40 13.85 0.48
N ALA A 346 -13.23 15.17 0.69
CA ALA A 346 -14.23 16.16 0.32
C ALA A 346 -14.62 16.13 -1.16
N GLY A 347 -13.68 15.85 -2.07
CA GLY A 347 -13.90 15.79 -3.52
C GLY A 347 -14.62 14.53 -4.01
N ASP A 348 -14.67 13.48 -3.20
CA ASP A 348 -15.34 12.20 -3.50
C ASP A 348 -16.65 12.07 -2.69
N ASN A 349 -17.28 13.21 -2.36
CA ASN A 349 -18.45 13.32 -1.48
C ASN A 349 -18.33 12.42 -0.23
N TYR A 350 -17.11 12.36 0.33
CA TYR A 350 -16.75 11.47 1.42
C TYR A 350 -17.18 10.01 1.18
N GLY A 351 -16.76 9.43 0.05
CA GLY A 351 -16.73 7.97 -0.16
C GLY A 351 -17.57 7.43 -1.32
N ASP A 352 -17.86 8.20 -2.39
CA ASP A 352 -18.64 7.67 -3.52
C ASP A 352 -17.92 6.47 -4.17
N ARG A 353 -16.60 6.51 -4.33
CA ARG A 353 -15.84 5.37 -4.88
C ARG A 353 -15.94 4.11 -4.02
N ILE A 354 -15.79 4.22 -2.70
CA ILE A 354 -15.85 3.06 -1.81
C ILE A 354 -17.29 2.51 -1.66
N ARG A 355 -18.32 3.37 -1.81
CA ARG A 355 -19.73 2.93 -1.95
C ARG A 355 -19.95 2.20 -3.27
N ALA A 356 -19.37 2.69 -4.36
CA ALA A 356 -19.48 2.04 -5.66
C ALA A 356 -18.78 0.66 -5.69
N ILE A 357 -17.62 0.52 -5.02
CA ILE A 357 -16.98 -0.78 -4.79
C ILE A 357 -17.90 -1.69 -3.97
N ALA A 358 -18.51 -1.18 -2.90
CA ALA A 358 -19.45 -1.97 -2.09
C ALA A 358 -20.60 -2.51 -2.94
N ALA A 359 -21.23 -1.63 -3.74
CA ALA A 359 -22.31 -2.00 -4.64
C ALA A 359 -21.87 -3.02 -5.70
N PHE A 360 -20.65 -2.91 -6.23
CA PHE A 360 -20.07 -3.89 -7.14
C PHE A 360 -19.98 -5.28 -6.51
N HIS A 361 -19.72 -5.36 -5.20
CA HIS A 361 -19.70 -6.63 -4.45
C HIS A 361 -21.07 -7.03 -3.88
N GLY A 362 -22.15 -6.29 -4.17
CA GLY A 362 -23.48 -6.55 -3.63
C GLY A 362 -23.61 -6.25 -2.13
N LEU A 363 -22.74 -5.38 -1.59
CA LEU A 363 -22.76 -4.95 -0.19
C LEU A 363 -23.57 -3.66 -0.04
N ALA A 364 -24.13 -3.44 1.16
CA ALA A 364 -24.84 -2.20 1.49
C ALA A 364 -23.94 -0.96 1.43
N GLY A 365 -22.63 -1.14 1.67
CA GLY A 365 -21.65 -0.06 1.67
C GLY A 365 -21.67 0.81 2.93
N PRO A 366 -20.69 1.73 3.04
CA PRO A 366 -20.69 2.74 4.09
C PRO A 366 -21.86 3.71 3.92
N PRO A 367 -22.31 4.37 5.01
CA PRO A 367 -23.45 5.28 4.95
C PRO A 367 -23.25 6.41 3.93
N ALA A 368 -24.35 6.81 3.28
CA ALA A 368 -24.38 7.91 2.31
C ALA A 368 -24.43 9.30 2.97
N ALA A 369 -24.86 9.37 4.24
CA ALA A 369 -24.64 10.57 5.04
C ALA A 369 -23.13 10.85 5.02
N ARG A 370 -22.74 12.13 4.82
CA ARG A 370 -21.33 12.52 4.82
C ARG A 370 -20.65 11.77 5.95
N ILE A 371 -19.59 11.02 5.63
CA ILE A 371 -18.64 10.48 6.61
C ILE A 371 -18.01 11.73 7.23
N ASN A 372 -18.78 12.39 8.09
CA ASN A 372 -18.51 13.63 8.74
C ASN A 372 -18.30 13.26 10.20
N MET A 373 -17.47 14.03 10.88
CA MET A 373 -16.96 13.80 12.24
C MET A 373 -17.98 13.39 13.31
N SER A 374 -19.29 13.52 13.07
CA SER A 374 -20.35 12.98 13.95
C SER A 374 -20.45 11.45 13.99
N LEU A 375 -19.87 10.72 13.03
CA LEU A 375 -19.78 9.24 13.13
C LEU A 375 -18.84 8.78 14.27
N GLN A 376 -17.88 9.62 14.69
CA GLN A 376 -17.10 9.37 15.91
C GLN A 376 -18.00 9.43 17.16
N ALA A 377 -18.97 10.34 17.21
CA ALA A 377 -19.90 10.46 18.35
C ALA A 377 -20.93 9.31 18.41
N LEU A 378 -21.33 8.76 17.25
CA LEU A 378 -22.27 7.63 17.16
C LEU A 378 -21.61 6.26 17.40
N MET A 379 -20.29 6.13 17.21
CA MET A 379 -19.54 4.90 17.47
C MET A 379 -18.95 4.85 18.90
N LEU A 380 -18.97 5.97 19.64
CA LEU A 380 -18.62 6.06 21.07
C LEU A 380 -19.84 5.90 22.01
N SER A 381 -21.02 5.64 21.45
CA SER A 381 -22.28 5.47 22.20
C SER A 381 -22.95 4.10 21.99
N ALA A 382 -22.22 3.11 21.46
CA ALA A 382 -22.68 1.73 21.28
C ALA A 382 -21.83 0.74 22.09
#